data_AF-A0A261BU43-F1
#
_entry.id   AF-A0A261BU43-F1
#
_cell.length_a   1.000
_cell.length_b   1.000
_cell.length_c   1.000
_cell.angle_alpha   90.00
_cell.angle_beta   90.00
_cell.angle_gamma   90.00
#
_symmetry.space_group_name_H-M   'P 1'
#
loop_
_entity.id
_entity.type
_entity.pdbx_description
1 polymer ?
#
loop_
_entity_poly.entity_id
_entity_poly.type
_entity_poly.pdbx_seq_one_letter_code
_entity_poly.pdbx_strand_id
1 'polypeptide(L)'
;MFAFVHAAESPRLLKDGWNVYSAEREYERLGIPKSRLWEIVDINKDYKFSETYPRIFVIPKASSEKGKPFIKKLGEFRSKERIP
;
A
#
# COMPACT_ATOMS: atom_id res chain seq x y z
N MET A 1 -17.13 -10.93 18.37
CA MET A 1 -17.39 -10.18 17.13
C MET A 1 -18.04 -11.11 16.12
N PHE A 2 -19.15 -10.74 15.49
CA PHE A 2 -19.99 -11.65 14.67
C PHE A 2 -19.27 -12.23 13.43
N ALA A 3 -18.29 -11.51 12.86
CA ALA A 3 -17.56 -11.93 11.67
C ALA A 3 -16.87 -13.30 11.77
N PHE A 4 -16.31 -13.65 12.94
CA PHE A 4 -15.62 -14.92 13.15
C PHE A 4 -16.56 -16.12 13.23
N VAL A 5 -17.80 -15.90 13.69
CA VAL A 5 -18.82 -16.95 13.82
C VAL A 5 -19.50 -17.18 12.46
N HIS A 6 -19.85 -16.09 11.77
CA HIS A 6 -20.53 -16.14 10.47
C HIS A 6 -19.74 -16.88 9.38
N ALA A 7 -18.41 -16.73 9.35
CA ALA A 7 -17.55 -17.40 8.38
C ALA A 7 -17.59 -18.93 8.51
N ALA A 8 -17.85 -19.46 9.71
CA ALA A 8 -17.94 -20.90 9.96
C ALA A 8 -19.29 -21.50 9.51
N GLU A 9 -20.33 -20.69 9.36
CA GLU A 9 -21.71 -21.14 9.11
C GLU A 9 -22.16 -21.03 7.64
N SER A 10 -21.40 -20.37 6.77
CA SER A 10 -21.80 -20.09 5.38
C SER A 10 -21.18 -21.06 4.37
N PRO A 11 -21.97 -21.87 3.63
CA PRO A 11 -21.49 -22.71 2.53
C PRO A 11 -21.18 -21.92 1.24
N ARG A 12 -21.31 -20.58 1.25
CA ARG A 12 -21.08 -19.73 0.08
C ARG A 12 -19.59 -19.53 -0.17
N LEU A 13 -18.94 -20.53 -0.76
CA LEU A 13 -17.60 -20.40 -1.33
C LEU A 13 -17.65 -20.74 -2.81
N LEU A 14 -18.05 -19.78 -3.64
CA LEU A 14 -17.70 -19.85 -5.07
C LEU A 14 -16.45 -19.04 -5.40
N LYS A 15 -16.06 -18.04 -4.59
CA LYS A 15 -14.82 -17.26 -4.77
C LYS A 15 -14.30 -16.71 -3.44
N ASP A 16 -12.99 -16.78 -3.26
CA ASP A 16 -12.28 -16.18 -2.12
C ASP A 16 -12.31 -14.65 -2.20
N GLY A 17 -13.01 -14.02 -1.25
CA GLY A 17 -13.17 -12.57 -1.17
C GLY A 17 -11.87 -11.83 -0.83
N TRP A 18 -10.92 -12.47 -0.13
CA TRP A 18 -9.66 -11.85 0.27
C TRP A 18 -8.73 -11.58 -0.93
N ASN A 19 -8.87 -12.38 -1.98
CA ASN A 19 -8.06 -12.29 -3.19
C ASN A 19 -8.69 -11.45 -4.32
N VAL A 20 -9.79 -10.74 -4.03
CA VAL A 20 -10.45 -9.85 -5.00
C VAL A 20 -9.58 -8.63 -5.33
N TYR A 21 -8.84 -8.12 -4.35
CA TYR A 21 -7.99 -6.94 -4.51
C TYR A 21 -6.51 -7.29 -4.31
N SER A 22 -5.67 -6.89 -5.25
CA SER A 22 -4.22 -6.81 -5.11
C SER A 22 -3.79 -5.41 -5.52
N ALA A 23 -3.07 -4.73 -4.62
CA ALA A 23 -2.58 -3.38 -4.87
C ALA A 23 -1.60 -3.35 -6.05
N GLU A 24 -0.75 -4.37 -6.18
CA GLU A 24 0.19 -4.53 -7.28
C GLU A 24 -0.53 -4.59 -8.63
N ARG A 25 -1.56 -5.44 -8.73
CA ARG A 25 -2.38 -5.57 -9.95
C ARG A 25 -3.11 -4.28 -10.27
N GLU A 26 -3.60 -3.56 -9.26
CA GLU A 26 -4.28 -2.29 -9.47
C GLU A 26 -3.31 -1.21 -9.97
N TYR A 27 -2.10 -1.12 -9.42
CA TYR A 27 -1.08 -0.19 -9.92
C TYR A 27 -0.58 -0.57 -11.31
N GLU A 28 -0.48 -1.85 -11.63
CA GLU A 28 -0.20 -2.33 -12.99
C GLU A 28 -1.30 -1.93 -13.97
N ARG A 29 -2.57 -2.10 -13.61
CA ARG A 29 -3.74 -1.67 -14.40
C ARG A 29 -3.71 -0.16 -14.67
N LEU A 30 -3.26 0.63 -13.70
CA LEU A 30 -3.07 2.08 -13.83
C LEU A 30 -1.81 2.45 -14.64
N GLY A 31 -0.98 1.48 -15.03
CA GLY A 31 0.23 1.72 -15.81
C GLY A 31 1.39 2.32 -14.99
N ILE A 32 1.32 2.28 -13.66
CA ILE A 32 2.36 2.84 -12.77
C ILE A 32 3.73 2.23 -13.04
N PRO A 33 3.90 0.89 -13.19
CA PRO A 33 5.22 0.32 -13.50
C PRO A 33 5.83 0.79 -14.83
N LYS A 34 5.00 1.27 -15.77
CA LYS A 34 5.44 1.81 -17.07
C LYS A 34 5.63 3.34 -17.02
N SER A 35 5.24 3.98 -15.92
CA SER A 35 5.33 5.42 -15.76
C SER A 35 6.79 5.85 -15.57
N ARG A 36 7.14 7.03 -16.10
CA ARG A 36 8.42 7.69 -15.79
C ARG A 36 8.33 8.59 -14.55
N LEU A 37 7.12 8.89 -14.08
CA LEU A 37 6.86 9.88 -13.04
C LEU A 37 6.62 9.27 -11.67
N TRP A 38 6.22 8.00 -11.61
CA TRP A 38 5.80 7.31 -10.39
C TRP A 38 6.58 6.01 -10.23
N GLU A 39 6.83 5.64 -8.98
CA GLU A 39 7.59 4.43 -8.63
C GLU A 39 6.95 3.75 -7.42
N ILE A 40 6.86 2.42 -7.48
CA ILE A 40 6.45 1.58 -6.35
C ILE A 40 7.66 1.44 -5.41
N VAL A 41 7.47 1.72 -4.12
CA VAL A 41 8.54 1.66 -3.11
C VAL A 41 8.15 0.82 -1.90
N ASP A 42 9.13 0.09 -1.37
CA ASP A 42 8.96 -0.83 -0.22
C ASP A 42 9.20 -0.15 1.15
N ILE A 43 9.07 1.19 1.23
CA ILE A 43 9.41 1.93 2.46
C ILE A 43 8.54 1.53 3.66
N ASN A 44 7.29 1.12 3.41
CA ASN A 44 6.36 0.69 4.46
C ASN A 44 6.11 -0.82 4.48
N LYS A 45 7.04 -1.63 3.95
CA LYS A 45 6.87 -3.09 3.84
C LYS A 45 6.53 -3.76 5.17
N ASP A 46 7.12 -3.27 6.26
CA ASP A 46 6.94 -3.78 7.62
C ASP A 46 6.11 -2.83 8.50
N TYR A 47 5.37 -1.89 7.89
CA TYR A 47 4.53 -0.89 8.58
C TYR A 47 5.27 0.06 9.54
N LYS A 48 6.61 0.12 9.46
CA LYS A 48 7.46 0.97 10.31
C LYS A 48 7.52 2.44 9.90
N PHE A 49 7.08 2.77 8.68
CA PHE A 49 7.10 4.15 8.19
C PHE A 49 5.78 4.87 8.47
N SER A 50 4.65 4.20 8.30
CA SER A 50 3.36 4.69 8.78
C SER A 50 2.46 3.48 9.03
N GLU A 51 2.14 3.26 10.30
CA GLU A 51 1.35 2.11 10.78
C GLU A 51 -0.08 2.10 10.21
N THR A 52 -0.55 3.24 9.72
CA THR A 52 -1.93 3.43 9.25
C THR A 52 -2.07 3.46 7.73
N TYR A 53 -0.97 3.24 7.00
CA TYR A 53 -0.92 3.16 5.54
C TYR A 53 -0.64 1.72 5.07
N PRO A 54 -0.96 1.40 3.80
CA PRO A 54 -0.73 0.06 3.26
C PRO A 54 0.76 -0.31 3.22
N ARG A 55 1.05 -1.59 2.97
CA ARG A 55 2.42 -2.08 2.78
C ARG A 55 3.12 -1.42 1.59
N ILE A 56 2.37 -1.21 0.51
CA ILE A 56 2.86 -0.77 -0.79
C ILE A 56 2.60 0.72 -0.94
N PHE A 57 3.65 1.45 -1.29
CA PHE A 57 3.58 2.88 -1.56
C PHE A 57 3.88 3.13 -3.03
N VAL A 58 3.23 4.14 -3.59
CA VAL A 58 3.58 4.71 -4.89
C VAL A 58 3.89 6.18 -4.68
N ILE A 59 5.10 6.59 -4.99
CA ILE A 59 5.56 7.97 -4.82
C ILE A 59 6.09 8.52 -6.14
N PRO A 60 6.21 9.84 -6.29
CA PRO A 60 6.88 10.41 -7.45
C PRO A 60 8.31 9.90 -7.54
N LYS A 61 8.75 9.49 -8.73
CA LYS A 61 10.10 8.96 -8.98
C LYS A 61 11.19 9.95 -8.53
N ALA A 62 10.97 11.24 -8.76
CA ALA A 62 11.88 12.29 -8.29
C ALA A 62 12.05 12.33 -6.74
N SER A 63 11.04 11.89 -5.98
CA SER A 63 11.15 11.77 -4.52
C SER A 63 11.93 10.53 -4.10
N SER A 64 11.76 9.42 -4.82
CA SER A 64 12.53 8.18 -4.65
C SER A 64 14.03 8.40 -4.94
N GLU A 65 14.33 9.13 -6.01
CA GLU A 65 15.70 9.48 -6.43
C GLU A 65 16.43 10.36 -5.41
N LYS A 66 15.72 11.20 -4.65
CA LYS A 66 16.28 11.95 -3.51
C LYS A 66 16.64 11.08 -2.31
N GLY A 67 16.23 9.81 -2.32
CA GLY A 67 16.59 8.78 -1.36
C GLY A 67 15.71 8.72 -0.12
N LYS A 68 15.90 7.65 0.65
CA LYS A 68 15.15 7.36 1.89
C LYS A 68 15.19 8.49 2.93
N PRO A 69 16.31 9.22 3.17
CA PRO A 69 16.34 10.31 4.14
C PRO A 69 15.36 11.44 3.81
N PHE A 70 15.20 11.77 2.51
CA PHE A 70 14.25 12.79 2.06
C PHE A 70 12.81 12.37 2.37
N ILE A 71 12.45 11.13 2.05
CA ILE A 71 11.09 10.60 2.30
C ILE A 71 10.81 10.53 3.81
N LYS A 72 11.79 10.14 4.63
CA LYS A 72 11.67 10.14 6.09
C LYS A 72 11.36 11.54 6.63
N LYS A 73 12.09 12.56 6.17
CA LYS A 73 11.86 13.95 6.56
C LYS A 73 10.47 14.46 6.15
N LEU A 74 9.95 14.03 4.99
CA LEU A 74 8.58 14.32 4.59
C LEU A 74 7.55 13.65 5.52
N GLY A 75 7.81 12.40 5.92
CA GLY A 75 7.01 11.69 6.92
C GLY A 75 6.94 12.44 8.24
N GLU A 76 8.08 12.85 8.78
CA GLU A 76 8.16 13.60 10.06
C GLU A 76 7.36 14.91 10.04
N PHE A 77 7.21 15.54 8.87
CA PHE A 77 6.41 16.76 8.69
C PHE A 77 4.89 16.48 8.58
N ARG A 78 4.48 15.23 8.37
CA ARG A 78 3.07 14.83 8.22
C ARG A 78 2.60 14.11 9.47
N SER A 79 1.38 14.44 9.92
CA SER A 79 0.78 13.72 11.05
C SER A 79 0.71 12.22 10.77
N LYS A 80 1.23 11.42 11.71
CA LYS A 80 1.35 9.95 11.59
C LYS A 80 2.10 9.48 10.35
N GLU A 81 2.99 10.33 9.83
CA GLU A 81 3.84 10.04 8.67
C GLU A 81 3.05 9.67 7.41
N ARG A 82 1.81 10.17 7.31
CA ARG A 82 0.91 9.97 6.16
C ARG A 82 1.32 10.91 5.02
N ILE A 83 2.38 10.52 4.32
CA ILE A 83 2.90 11.28 3.19
C ILE A 83 1.90 11.30 2.02
N PRO A 84 1.87 12.39 1.22
CA PRO A 84 1.05 12.47 0.02
C PRO A 84 1.42 11.43 -1.04
#